data_AF-N9ME98-F1
#
_entry.id   AF-N9ME98-F1
#
_cell.length_a   1.000
_cell.length_b   1.000
_cell.length_c   1.000
_cell.angle_alpha   90.00
_cell.angle_beta   90.00
_cell.angle_gamma   90.00
#
_symmetry.space_group_name_H-M   'P 1'
#
loop_
_entity.id
_entity.type
_entity.pdbx_description
1 polymer ?
#
loop_
_entity_poly.entity_id
_entity_poly.type
_entity_poly.pdbx_seq_one_letter_code
_entity_poly.pdbx_strand_id
1 'polypeptide(L)'
;MNLWAQDISGTWQQIDDKTGAAKAIIVIEKEANNTYSGKIAKITPRPGYTPREKCNKCPAPYTDQPILGMTILKGLKHVEGTKNYEKGRVIDPLAGKIYDAKVRLNNTGKRLTLRASMGVSVLGRNQTWIRVD
;
A
#
# COMPACT_ATOMS: atom_id res chain seq x y z
N MET A 1 -9.51 11.51 27.18
CA MET A 1 -9.07 10.66 26.05
C MET A 1 -8.68 11.59 24.92
N ASN A 2 -7.39 11.69 24.64
CA ASN A 2 -6.88 12.60 23.62
C ASN A 2 -7.17 11.96 22.25
N LEU A 3 -8.18 12.45 21.53
CA LEU A 3 -8.54 12.02 20.17
C LEU A 3 -7.53 12.57 19.18
N TRP A 4 -6.30 12.06 19.21
CA TRP A 4 -5.38 12.25 18.09
C TRP A 4 -5.99 11.48 16.93
N ALA A 5 -6.22 12.15 15.82
CA ALA A 5 -6.58 11.47 14.58
C ALA A 5 -5.47 10.44 14.29
N GLN A 6 -5.77 9.15 14.44
CA GLN A 6 -4.86 8.09 14.01
C GLN A 6 -4.49 8.35 12.54
N ASP A 7 -3.19 8.43 12.28
CA ASP A 7 -2.66 8.53 10.93
C ASP A 7 -2.76 7.15 10.23
N ILE A 8 -2.03 6.97 9.14
CA ILE A 8 -2.04 5.72 8.38
C ILE A 8 -1.08 4.67 8.91
N SER A 9 -0.27 4.97 9.93
CA SER A 9 0.61 3.97 10.52
C SER A 9 -0.19 2.82 11.14
N GLY A 10 0.37 1.62 11.08
CA GLY A 10 -0.25 0.39 11.58
C GLY A 10 -0.37 -0.71 10.53
N THR A 11 -1.19 -1.70 10.84
CA THR A 11 -1.30 -2.96 10.10
C THR A 11 -2.55 -3.00 9.24
N TRP A 12 -2.38 -3.30 7.95
CA TRP A 12 -3.42 -3.19 6.94
C TRP A 12 -3.55 -4.47 6.11
N GLN A 13 -4.76 -5.02 6.02
CA GLN A 13 -5.09 -6.11 5.12
C GLN A 13 -5.47 -5.54 3.75
N GLN A 14 -4.68 -5.85 2.73
CA GLN A 14 -4.98 -5.53 1.34
C GLN A 14 -6.07 -6.47 0.80
N ILE A 15 -7.13 -5.88 0.24
CA ILE A 15 -8.20 -6.62 -0.42
C ILE A 15 -8.01 -6.59 -1.93
N ASP A 16 -8.17 -7.75 -2.56
CA ASP A 16 -8.23 -7.86 -4.02
C ASP A 16 -9.53 -7.30 -4.54
N ASP A 17 -9.44 -6.31 -5.42
CA ASP A 17 -10.59 -5.58 -5.94
C ASP A 17 -11.46 -6.41 -6.91
N LYS A 18 -10.92 -7.50 -7.47
CA LYS A 18 -11.67 -8.41 -8.36
C LYS A 18 -12.41 -9.50 -7.61
N THR A 19 -11.77 -10.06 -6.58
CA THR A 19 -12.26 -11.26 -5.87
C THR A 19 -12.81 -10.97 -4.47
N GLY A 20 -12.52 -9.80 -3.90
CA GLY A 20 -12.87 -9.47 -2.51
C GLY A 20 -12.01 -10.20 -1.46
N ALA A 21 -11.12 -11.11 -1.87
CA ALA A 21 -10.29 -11.87 -0.95
C ALA A 21 -9.11 -11.05 -0.42
N ALA A 22 -8.63 -11.39 0.78
CA ALA A 22 -7.39 -10.86 1.34
C ALA A 22 -6.17 -11.30 0.49
N LYS A 23 -5.23 -10.38 0.23
CA LYS A 23 -3.99 -10.64 -0.53
C LYS A 23 -2.77 -10.70 0.35
N ALA A 24 -2.64 -9.70 1.22
CA ALA A 24 -1.44 -9.47 1.99
C ALA A 24 -1.76 -8.64 3.23
N ILE A 25 -0.88 -8.73 4.22
CA ILE A 25 -0.79 -7.79 5.33
C ILE A 25 0.36 -6.84 5.03
N ILE A 26 0.08 -5.54 5.06
CA ILE A 26 1.02 -4.45 4.89
C ILE A 26 1.16 -3.72 6.22
N VAL A 27 2.39 -3.48 6.66
CA VAL A 27 2.67 -2.59 7.79
C VAL A 27 3.09 -1.23 7.22
N ILE A 28 2.40 -0.18 7.64
CA ILE A 28 2.73 1.20 7.29
C ILE A 28 3.42 1.86 8.49
N GLU A 29 4.57 2.48 8.24
CA GLU A 29 5.37 3.17 9.25
C GLU A 29 5.65 4.60 8.82
N LYS A 30 5.81 5.49 9.81
CA LYS A 30 6.21 6.87 9.59
C LYS A 30 7.74 6.95 9.64
N GLU A 31 8.32 7.50 8.59
CA GLU A 31 9.75 7.69 8.43
C GLU A 31 10.23 8.97 9.13
N ALA A 32 11.53 9.06 9.44
CA ALA A 32 12.14 10.23 10.10
C ALA A 32 11.92 11.56 9.34
N ASN A 33 11.76 11.50 8.02
CA ASN A 33 11.48 12.66 7.16
C ASN A 33 9.98 13.02 7.06
N ASN A 34 9.14 12.51 7.97
CA ASN A 34 7.68 12.67 7.99
C ASN A 34 6.96 12.13 6.74
N THR A 35 7.59 11.25 5.97
CA THR A 35 6.90 10.44 4.96
C THR A 35 6.43 9.12 5.55
N TYR A 36 5.62 8.38 4.81
CA TYR A 36 5.18 7.03 5.19
C TYR A 36 5.64 6.02 4.16
N SER A 37 6.05 4.85 4.64
CA SER A 37 6.38 3.68 3.81
C SER A 37 5.52 2.48 4.22
N GLY A 38 5.35 1.53 3.30
CA GLY A 38 4.54 0.33 3.51
C GLY A 38 5.27 -0.92 3.05
N LYS A 39 5.37 -1.91 3.94
CA LYS A 39 6.09 -3.18 3.73
C LYS A 39 5.15 -4.38 3.79
N ILE A 40 5.32 -5.34 2.88
CA ILE A 40 4.58 -6.62 2.92
C ILE A 40 5.09 -7.44 4.11
N ALA A 41 4.25 -7.62 5.12
CA ALA A 41 4.56 -8.41 6.31
C ALA A 41 4.05 -9.86 6.21
N LYS A 42 2.99 -10.09 5.43
CA LYS A 42 2.45 -11.43 5.18
C LYS A 42 1.80 -11.50 3.80
N ILE A 43 1.92 -12.63 3.14
CA ILE A 43 1.16 -12.97 1.92
C ILE A 43 0.06 -13.95 2.33
N THR A 44 -1.17 -13.72 1.88
CA THR A 44 -2.31 -14.59 2.17
C THR A 44 -2.41 -15.67 1.09
N PRO A 45 -2.25 -16.97 1.44
CA PRO A 45 -2.45 -18.06 0.50
C PRO A 45 -3.87 -18.07 -0.04
N ARG A 46 -4.03 -18.49 -1.29
CA ARG A 46 -5.34 -18.66 -1.91
C ARG A 46 -5.41 -20.03 -2.58
N PRO A 47 -6.53 -20.75 -2.47
CA PRO A 47 -6.70 -22.01 -3.19
C PRO A 47 -6.41 -21.83 -4.69
N GLY A 48 -5.59 -22.71 -5.26
CA GLY A 48 -5.24 -22.68 -6.69
C GLY A 48 -4.30 -21.55 -7.11
N TYR A 49 -3.72 -20.79 -6.16
CA TYR A 49 -2.73 -19.75 -6.47
C TYR A 49 -1.49 -19.91 -5.58
N THR A 50 -0.37 -20.23 -6.22
CA THR A 50 0.96 -20.15 -5.60
C THR A 50 1.47 -18.72 -5.71
N PRO A 51 1.66 -18.00 -4.59
CA PRO A 51 2.22 -16.67 -4.64
C PRO A 51 3.63 -16.68 -5.23
N ARG A 52 3.97 -15.67 -6.03
CA ARG A 52 5.35 -15.49 -6.46
C ARG A 52 6.21 -15.11 -5.26
N GLU A 53 7.39 -15.69 -5.17
CA GLU A 53 8.33 -15.38 -4.08
C GLU A 53 9.10 -14.10 -4.35
N LYS A 54 9.47 -13.85 -5.61
CA LYS A 54 10.27 -12.69 -6.04
C LYS A 54 9.50 -11.77 -6.97
N CYS A 55 9.91 -10.51 -6.96
CA CYS A 55 9.38 -9.46 -7.81
C CYS A 55 9.56 -9.80 -9.30
N ASN A 56 8.50 -9.68 -10.11
CA ASN A 56 8.50 -10.05 -11.52
C ASN A 56 8.94 -8.89 -12.41
N LYS A 57 10.14 -8.98 -13.01
CA LYS A 57 10.70 -7.96 -13.92
C LYS A 57 10.69 -6.55 -13.34
N CYS A 58 10.92 -6.45 -12.03
CA CYS A 58 10.89 -5.18 -11.34
C CYS A 58 12.16 -4.37 -11.63
N PRO A 59 12.04 -3.05 -11.84
CA PRO A 59 13.20 -2.20 -12.06
C PRO A 59 14.01 -2.03 -10.77
N ALA A 60 15.26 -1.60 -10.88
CA ALA A 60 16.05 -1.18 -9.73
C ALA A 60 15.29 -0.10 -8.92
N PRO A 61 15.36 -0.14 -7.57
CA PRO A 61 16.15 -1.04 -6.73
C PRO A 61 15.47 -2.39 -6.42
N TYR A 62 14.31 -2.69 -7.02
CA TYR A 62 13.44 -3.81 -6.67
C TYR A 62 13.74 -5.11 -7.41
N THR A 63 14.79 -5.14 -8.23
CA THR A 63 15.21 -6.30 -9.01
C THR A 63 15.39 -7.53 -8.12
N ASP A 64 14.71 -8.62 -8.45
CA ASP A 64 14.75 -9.93 -7.76
C ASP A 64 14.50 -9.92 -6.24
N GLN A 65 13.98 -8.82 -5.69
CA GLN A 65 13.67 -8.76 -4.27
C GLN A 65 12.57 -9.76 -3.90
N PRO A 66 12.68 -10.45 -2.75
CA PRO A 66 11.57 -11.21 -2.18
C PRO A 66 10.36 -10.30 -1.97
N ILE A 67 9.17 -10.75 -2.39
CA ILE A 67 7.90 -10.02 -2.23
C ILE A 67 7.54 -9.93 -0.75
N LEU A 68 7.75 -11.02 0.00
CA LEU A 68 7.65 -10.98 1.45
C LEU A 68 8.78 -10.11 2.02
N GLY A 69 8.44 -9.09 2.79
CA GLY A 69 9.38 -8.13 3.35
C GLY A 69 9.71 -6.96 2.41
N MET A 70 9.14 -6.92 1.21
CA MET A 70 9.36 -5.83 0.26
C MET A 70 8.65 -4.55 0.70
N THR A 71 9.36 -3.42 0.71
CA THR A 71 8.74 -2.09 0.84
C THR A 71 8.12 -1.69 -0.49
N ILE A 72 6.80 -1.85 -0.60
CA ILE A 72 6.07 -1.61 -1.85
C ILE A 72 5.53 -0.19 -1.98
N LEU A 73 5.38 0.54 -0.88
CA LEU A 73 4.83 1.89 -0.84
C LEU A 73 5.85 2.81 -0.17
N LYS A 74 6.14 3.97 -0.76
CA LYS A 74 7.12 4.93 -0.23
C LYS A 74 6.70 6.37 -0.49
N GLY A 75 7.16 7.28 0.36
CA GLY A 75 7.15 8.72 0.10
C GLY A 75 5.79 9.41 0.26
N LEU A 76 4.77 8.70 0.77
CA LEU A 76 3.48 9.33 1.08
C LEU A 76 3.69 10.45 2.11
N LYS A 77 3.08 11.61 1.87
CA LYS A 77 3.06 12.75 2.80
C LYS A 77 1.63 13.09 3.15
N HIS A 78 1.37 13.32 4.43
CA HIS A 78 0.06 13.79 4.89
C HIS A 78 -0.24 15.17 4.30
N VAL A 79 -1.46 15.36 3.83
CA VAL A 79 -1.98 16.67 3.44
C VAL A 79 -2.67 17.27 4.66
N GLU A 80 -2.04 18.29 5.24
CA GLU A 80 -2.47 18.94 6.48
C GLU A 80 -3.95 19.35 6.44
N GLY A 81 -4.64 19.18 7.58
CA GLY A 81 -6.07 19.44 7.70
C GLY A 81 -6.98 18.44 7.00
N THR A 82 -6.44 17.40 6.34
CA THR A 82 -7.24 16.40 5.62
C THR A 82 -6.97 14.96 6.09
N LYS A 83 -7.67 13.99 5.50
CA LYS A 83 -7.39 12.55 5.64
C LYS A 83 -6.64 11.96 4.43
N ASN A 84 -6.03 12.83 3.62
CA ASN A 84 -5.37 12.44 2.39
C ASN A 84 -3.84 12.41 2.57
N TYR A 85 -3.20 11.52 1.83
CA TYR A 85 -1.77 11.36 1.75
C TYR A 85 -1.38 11.28 0.27
N GLU A 86 -0.36 12.02 -0.14
CA GLU A 86 0.01 12.17 -1.55
C GLU A 86 1.52 12.07 -1.76
N LYS A 87 1.97 12.22 -3.02
CA LYS A 87 3.37 12.13 -3.47
C LYS A 87 4.01 10.75 -3.26
N GLY A 88 3.19 9.74 -2.96
CA GLY A 88 3.64 8.38 -2.79
C GLY A 88 3.97 7.72 -4.11
N ARG A 89 4.75 6.64 -4.03
CA ARG A 89 5.01 5.71 -5.12
C ARG A 89 4.69 4.30 -4.65
N VAL A 90 4.02 3.51 -5.47
CA VAL A 90 3.72 2.10 -5.19
C VAL A 90 4.23 1.21 -6.32
N ILE A 91 4.89 0.11 -5.99
CA ILE A 91 5.25 -0.93 -6.96
C ILE A 91 4.25 -2.08 -6.89
N ASP A 92 3.74 -2.52 -8.05
CA ASP A 92 3.07 -3.81 -8.18
C ASP A 92 4.15 -4.88 -8.48
N PRO A 93 4.50 -5.73 -7.50
CA PRO A 93 5.58 -6.70 -7.67
C PRO A 93 5.22 -7.84 -8.62
N LEU A 94 3.93 -8.03 -8.94
CA LEU A 94 3.49 -9.03 -9.92
C LEU A 94 3.56 -8.50 -11.35
N ALA A 95 3.35 -7.19 -11.53
CA ALA A 95 3.44 -6.52 -12.83
C ALA A 95 4.82 -5.92 -13.14
N GLY A 96 5.68 -5.72 -12.13
CA GLY A 96 6.97 -5.06 -12.28
C GLY A 96 6.87 -3.56 -12.55
N LYS A 97 5.73 -2.94 -12.21
CA LYS A 97 5.43 -1.54 -12.55
C LYS A 97 5.31 -0.67 -11.32
N ILE A 98 5.84 0.56 -11.43
CA ILE A 98 5.77 1.58 -10.39
C ILE A 98 4.75 2.63 -10.81
N TYR A 99 3.89 3.02 -9.86
CA TYR A 99 2.81 3.97 -10.02
C TYR A 99 2.94 5.10 -9.03
N ASP A 100 2.36 6.26 -9.36
CA ASP A 100 2.08 7.29 -8.37
C ASP A 100 0.96 6.80 -7.45
N ALA A 101 1.10 7.08 -6.16
CA ALA A 101 0.19 6.62 -5.12
C ALA A 101 -0.38 7.81 -4.34
N LYS A 102 -1.70 7.84 -4.24
CA LYS A 102 -2.43 8.65 -3.28
C LYS A 102 -3.24 7.75 -2.37
N VAL A 103 -3.36 8.15 -1.12
CA VAL A 103 -4.07 7.41 -0.09
C VAL A 103 -5.08 8.31 0.58
N ARG A 104 -6.28 7.78 0.84
CA ARG A 104 -7.28 8.43 1.68
C ARG A 104 -7.68 7.52 2.82
N LEU A 105 -7.55 8.02 4.03
CA LEU A 105 -8.07 7.38 5.23
C LEU A 105 -9.53 7.79 5.44
N ASN A 106 -10.40 6.86 5.81
CA ASN A 106 -11.77 7.20 6.13
C ASN A 106 -11.90 7.82 7.54
N ASN A 107 -13.08 8.36 7.85
CA ASN A 107 -13.33 9.05 9.13
C ASN A 107 -13.14 8.14 10.35
N THR A 108 -13.41 6.83 10.19
CA THR A 108 -13.25 5.84 11.26
C THR A 108 -11.80 5.42 11.50
N GLY A 109 -10.87 5.75 10.59
CA GLY A 109 -9.49 5.23 10.62
C GLY A 109 -9.35 3.75 10.22
N LYS A 110 -10.45 3.04 9.95
CA LYS A 110 -10.47 1.59 9.70
C LYS A 110 -10.34 1.18 8.24
N ARG A 111 -10.52 2.12 7.30
CA ARG A 111 -10.42 1.86 5.87
C ARG A 111 -9.52 2.87 5.19
N LEU A 112 -8.60 2.34 4.40
CA LEU A 112 -7.69 3.09 3.56
C LEU A 112 -8.01 2.79 2.09
N THR A 113 -8.16 3.83 1.28
CA THR A 113 -8.26 3.70 -0.18
C THR A 113 -6.96 4.15 -0.81
N LEU A 114 -6.25 3.24 -1.47
CA LEU A 114 -5.06 3.54 -2.26
C LEU A 114 -5.47 3.68 -3.72
N ARG A 115 -5.06 4.78 -4.36
CA ARG A 115 -5.21 5.02 -5.79
C ARG A 115 -3.83 4.99 -6.44
N ALA A 116 -3.63 4.07 -7.38
CA ALA A 116 -2.40 3.96 -8.16
C ALA A 116 -2.63 4.47 -9.59
N SER A 117 -1.83 5.42 -10.08
CA SER A 117 -1.94 6.00 -11.43
C SER A 117 -0.58 6.05 -12.15
N MET A 118 -0.59 6.04 -13.48
CA MET A 118 0.59 6.36 -14.29
C MET A 118 0.49 7.79 -14.82
N GLY A 119 1.26 8.71 -14.25
CA GLY A 119 1.29 10.12 -14.67
C GLY A 119 -0.04 10.85 -14.43
N VAL A 120 -0.39 11.77 -15.33
CA VAL A 120 -1.63 12.56 -15.26
C VAL A 120 -2.90 11.77 -15.66
N SER A 121 -2.77 10.50 -16.04
CA SER A 121 -3.91 9.69 -16.44
C SER A 121 -4.74 9.25 -15.22
N VAL A 122 -6.04 9.48 -15.31
CA VAL A 122 -7.04 9.17 -14.28
C VAL A 122 -7.36 7.65 -14.23
N LEU A 123 -6.85 6.88 -15.20
CA LEU A 123 -6.95 5.42 -15.33
C LEU A 123 -6.09 4.72 -14.26
N GLY A 124 -6.50 4.89 -13.00
CA GLY A 124 -5.89 4.26 -11.85
C GLY A 124 -6.85 3.27 -11.21
N ARG A 125 -6.31 2.16 -10.71
CA ARG A 125 -7.10 1.20 -9.91
C ARG A 125 -7.12 1.66 -8.46
N ASN A 126 -8.30 1.60 -7.86
CA ASN A 126 -8.46 1.79 -6.43
C ASN A 126 -8.29 0.44 -5.73
N GLN A 127 -7.50 0.42 -4.67
CA GLN A 127 -7.38 -0.70 -3.75
C GLN A 127 -7.95 -0.31 -2.40
N THR A 128 -8.67 -1.25 -1.79
CA THR A 128 -9.19 -1.09 -0.43
C THR A 128 -8.33 -1.87 0.53
N TRP A 129 -7.83 -1.21 1.57
CA TRP A 129 -7.13 -1.84 2.67
C TRP A 129 -7.92 -1.65 3.97
N ILE A 130 -8.00 -2.69 4.79
CA ILE A 130 -8.74 -2.72 6.06
C ILE A 130 -7.74 -2.77 7.21
N ARG A 131 -7.92 -1.91 8.22
CA ARG A 131 -7.07 -1.90 9.41
C ARG A 131 -7.29 -3.17 10.23
N VAL A 132 -6.21 -3.75 10.75
CA VAL A 132 -6.22 -5.03 11.48
C VAL A 132 -5.89 -4.86 12.97
N ASP A 133 -5.26 -3.74 13.34
CA ASP A 133 -4.95 -3.37 14.73
C ASP A 133 -6.04 -2.54 15.41
#